data_AF-A0A0P8YXI5-F1
#
_entry.id   AF-A0A0P8YXI5-F1
#
_cell.length_a   1.000
_cell.length_b   1.000
_cell.length_c   1.000
_cell.angle_alpha   90.00
_cell.angle_beta   90.00
_cell.angle_gamma   90.00
#
_symmetry.space_group_name_H-M   'P 1'
#
loop_
_entity.id
_entity.type
_entity.pdbx_description
1 polymer ?
#
loop_
_entity_poly.entity_id
_entity_poly.type
_entity_poly.pdbx_seq_one_letter_code
_entity_poly.pdbx_strand_id
1 'polypeptide(L)'
;MTEEKAKKIFEQYNCKSDVVRCPNGKAMIRKLLDSYARAAVNLYGIISRHDFVDIFNKQNAEETNEEEIYVLLLPLVLKDGRYGFYKEYIVHYWFFDDFDQADYLLKHQGDKPRYIPEKNEFLKYTIEDYVDNDHLWNVRSFMWDVFGYSKDTSEGYEEVRDYIIYGDGIKELGPILDRHDLVFRDEKQLQEFINRIMLAKNNTRIWENNGYTPSELREIFSKGNQNIIKFPTLQRPKIGRNDPCPCGSGKKYKKCCAIFDDEKTSQLSSEECRLFYETWYGLMGFVNDRKNVIKAKIKPEYPNAVSDMMVYKVREVLWENPELIDEYINVSELPQEKTDILKLWKTKHKKGMFFILEYQPEYAVAIAPDAQGEK
;
A
#
# COMPACT_ATOMS: atom_id res chain seq x y z
N MET A 1 8.25 -23.76 5.02
CA MET A 1 8.10 -25.24 5.15
C MET A 1 9.27 -26.04 4.56
N THR A 2 9.38 -27.38 4.76
CA THR A 2 10.31 -28.26 3.99
C THR A 2 9.63 -28.81 2.74
N GLU A 3 10.39 -29.03 1.65
CA GLU A 3 9.87 -29.55 0.37
C GLU A 3 9.11 -30.88 0.53
N GLU A 4 9.62 -31.81 1.34
CA GLU A 4 8.95 -33.10 1.59
C GLU A 4 7.59 -32.92 2.29
N LYS A 5 7.47 -31.94 3.19
CA LYS A 5 6.20 -31.63 3.87
C LYS A 5 5.23 -30.97 2.89
N ALA A 6 5.70 -30.06 2.05
CA ALA A 6 4.89 -29.40 1.02
C ALA A 6 4.31 -30.42 0.03
N LYS A 7 5.16 -31.35 -0.44
CA LYS A 7 4.74 -32.44 -1.31
C LYS A 7 3.67 -33.33 -0.68
N LYS A 8 3.82 -33.70 0.61
CA LYS A 8 2.80 -34.49 1.33
C LYS A 8 1.47 -33.75 1.43
N ILE A 9 1.50 -32.43 1.67
CA ILE A 9 0.29 -31.59 1.68
C ILE A 9 -0.36 -31.58 0.29
N PHE A 10 0.42 -31.36 -0.77
CA PHE A 10 -0.11 -31.38 -2.13
C PHE A 10 -0.78 -32.73 -2.45
N GLU A 11 -0.10 -33.85 -2.18
CA GLU A 11 -0.62 -35.20 -2.41
C GLU A 11 -1.88 -35.50 -1.58
N GLN A 12 -1.98 -34.97 -0.36
CA GLN A 12 -3.14 -35.12 0.52
C GLN A 12 -4.41 -34.47 -0.06
N TYR A 13 -4.29 -33.28 -0.67
CA TYR A 13 -5.45 -32.56 -1.22
C TYR A 13 -5.70 -32.85 -2.71
N ASN A 14 -4.72 -33.45 -3.40
CA ASN A 14 -4.76 -33.72 -4.84
C ASN A 14 -4.52 -35.22 -5.10
N CYS A 15 -5.32 -36.06 -4.45
CA CYS A 15 -5.17 -37.52 -4.47
C CYS A 15 -5.36 -38.11 -5.87
N LYS A 16 -4.32 -38.76 -6.40
CA LYS A 16 -4.39 -39.44 -7.72
C LYS A 16 -5.46 -40.53 -7.78
N SER A 17 -5.79 -41.16 -6.64
CA SER A 17 -6.87 -42.16 -6.53
C SER A 17 -8.26 -41.61 -6.80
N ASP A 18 -8.44 -40.30 -6.65
CA ASP A 18 -9.75 -39.64 -6.71
C ASP A 18 -10.08 -39.20 -8.14
N VAL A 19 -9.13 -39.41 -9.07
CA VAL A 19 -9.32 -39.19 -10.50
C VAL A 19 -10.35 -40.17 -11.05
N VAL A 20 -11.51 -39.64 -11.38
CA VAL A 20 -12.57 -40.38 -12.08
C VAL A 20 -12.64 -40.00 -13.55
N ARG A 21 -13.26 -40.87 -14.36
CA ARG A 21 -13.57 -40.54 -15.76
C ARG A 21 -14.49 -39.32 -15.78
N CYS A 22 -14.17 -38.35 -16.64
CA CYS A 22 -15.01 -37.17 -16.85
C CYS A 22 -16.48 -37.60 -17.03
N PRO A 23 -17.42 -37.08 -16.21
CA PRO A 23 -18.83 -37.36 -16.36
C PRO A 23 -19.31 -37.03 -17.78
N ASN A 24 -20.25 -37.84 -18.29
CA ASN A 24 -20.78 -37.65 -19.64
C ASN A 24 -21.38 -36.25 -19.82
N GLY A 25 -21.07 -35.59 -20.93
CA GLY A 25 -21.54 -34.22 -21.22
C GLY A 25 -20.73 -33.10 -20.58
N LYS A 26 -19.88 -33.36 -19.58
CA LYS A 26 -19.12 -32.33 -18.86
C LYS A 26 -17.74 -32.00 -19.48
N ALA A 27 -17.46 -32.47 -20.71
CA ALA A 27 -16.18 -32.24 -21.35
C ALA A 27 -15.97 -30.75 -21.74
N MET A 28 -17.01 -30.08 -22.23
CA MET A 28 -16.95 -28.68 -22.63
C MET A 28 -16.86 -27.75 -21.42
N ILE A 29 -17.72 -27.95 -20.41
CA ILE A 29 -17.68 -27.19 -19.16
C ILE A 29 -16.32 -27.32 -18.46
N ARG A 30 -15.70 -28.50 -18.49
CA ARG A 30 -14.38 -28.72 -17.88
C ARG A 30 -13.29 -27.81 -18.48
N LYS A 31 -13.29 -27.61 -19.80
CA LYS A 31 -12.30 -26.73 -20.44
C LYS A 31 -12.50 -25.28 -20.00
N LEU A 32 -13.76 -24.85 -19.88
CA LEU A 32 -14.07 -23.50 -19.42
C LEU A 32 -13.75 -23.32 -17.93
N LEU A 33 -14.07 -24.31 -17.09
CA LEU A 33 -13.71 -24.33 -15.67
C LEU A 33 -12.19 -24.25 -15.49
N ASP A 34 -11.40 -24.93 -16.33
CA ASP A 34 -9.93 -24.81 -16.30
C ASP A 34 -9.46 -23.38 -16.61
N SER A 35 -10.05 -22.73 -17.61
CA SER A 35 -9.74 -21.32 -17.91
C SER A 35 -10.13 -20.40 -16.75
N TYR A 36 -11.29 -20.61 -16.14
CA TYR A 36 -11.71 -19.86 -14.95
C TYR A 36 -10.77 -20.11 -13.77
N ALA A 37 -10.33 -21.35 -13.54
CA ALA A 37 -9.45 -21.69 -12.44
C ALA A 37 -8.09 -20.99 -12.59
N ARG A 38 -7.50 -21.04 -13.79
CA ARG A 38 -6.25 -20.32 -14.12
C ARG A 38 -6.41 -18.81 -13.93
N ALA A 39 -7.49 -18.23 -14.47
CA ALA A 39 -7.78 -16.81 -14.29
C ALA A 39 -7.92 -16.42 -12.81
N ALA A 40 -8.63 -17.24 -12.02
CA ALA A 40 -8.85 -16.99 -10.61
C ALA A 40 -7.53 -17.04 -9.82
N VAL A 41 -6.69 -18.06 -10.02
CA VAL A 41 -5.43 -18.16 -9.27
C VAL A 41 -4.41 -17.12 -9.71
N ASN A 42 -4.42 -16.68 -10.97
CA ASN A 42 -3.54 -15.60 -11.43
C ASN A 42 -3.97 -14.24 -10.88
N LEU A 43 -5.28 -13.98 -10.78
CA LEU A 43 -5.81 -12.72 -10.28
C LEU A 43 -5.83 -12.63 -8.74
N TYR A 44 -6.08 -13.75 -8.05
CA TYR A 44 -6.29 -13.76 -6.60
C TYR A 44 -5.23 -14.51 -5.80
N GLY A 45 -4.38 -15.32 -6.44
CA GLY A 45 -3.47 -16.27 -5.80
C GLY A 45 -4.22 -17.49 -5.22
N ILE A 46 -5.28 -17.23 -4.46
CA ILE A 46 -6.13 -18.23 -3.81
C ILE A 46 -7.60 -17.82 -3.88
N ILE A 47 -8.48 -18.80 -4.05
CA ILE A 47 -9.94 -18.60 -4.05
C ILE A 47 -10.64 -19.80 -3.39
N SER A 48 -11.69 -19.56 -2.62
CA SER A 48 -12.51 -20.65 -2.07
C SER A 48 -13.25 -21.37 -3.20
N ARG A 49 -13.50 -22.67 -3.06
CA ARG A 49 -14.32 -23.43 -4.01
C ARG A 49 -15.71 -22.82 -4.17
N HIS A 50 -16.30 -22.37 -3.06
CA HIS A 50 -17.58 -21.66 -3.05
C HIS A 50 -17.55 -20.39 -3.92
N ASP A 51 -16.63 -19.45 -3.66
CA ASP A 51 -16.54 -18.19 -4.41
C ASP A 51 -16.24 -18.44 -5.90
N PHE A 52 -15.44 -19.46 -6.19
CA PHE A 52 -15.13 -19.87 -7.56
C PHE A 52 -16.39 -20.32 -8.31
N VAL A 53 -17.20 -21.20 -7.70
CA VAL A 53 -18.47 -21.66 -8.27
C VAL A 53 -19.42 -20.49 -8.45
N ASP A 54 -19.51 -19.59 -7.47
CA ASP A 54 -20.35 -18.39 -7.54
C ASP A 54 -19.98 -17.50 -8.73
N ILE A 55 -18.69 -17.22 -8.93
CA ILE A 55 -18.21 -16.43 -10.08
C ILE A 55 -18.53 -17.15 -11.39
N PHE A 56 -18.26 -18.45 -11.46
CA PHE A 56 -18.51 -19.24 -12.66
C PHE A 56 -19.99 -19.25 -13.05
N ASN A 57 -20.87 -19.59 -12.10
CA ASN A 57 -22.31 -19.69 -12.33
C ASN A 57 -22.95 -18.33 -12.64
N LYS A 58 -22.48 -17.24 -12.03
CA LYS A 58 -22.97 -15.87 -12.35
C LYS A 58 -22.63 -15.43 -13.78
N GLN A 59 -21.58 -15.98 -14.38
CA GLN A 59 -21.06 -15.55 -15.68
C GLN A 59 -21.34 -16.52 -16.82
N ASN A 60 -21.94 -17.69 -16.55
CA ASN A 60 -22.14 -18.76 -17.52
C ASN A 60 -23.55 -19.35 -17.40
N ALA A 61 -24.09 -19.82 -18.54
CA ALA A 61 -25.41 -20.45 -18.58
C ALA A 61 -25.39 -21.89 -18.04
N GLU A 62 -24.25 -22.59 -18.18
CA GLU A 62 -24.06 -23.89 -17.56
C GLU A 62 -23.57 -23.70 -16.13
N GLU A 63 -24.25 -24.33 -15.18
CA GLU A 63 -23.91 -24.26 -13.76
C GLU A 63 -23.09 -25.48 -13.31
N THR A 64 -22.37 -25.29 -12.22
CA THR A 64 -21.64 -26.34 -11.50
C THR A 64 -21.77 -26.18 -9.99
N ASN A 65 -21.15 -27.07 -9.22
CA ASN A 65 -21.11 -27.02 -7.76
C ASN A 65 -19.72 -27.43 -7.24
N GLU A 66 -19.49 -27.26 -5.93
CA GLU A 66 -18.17 -27.47 -5.31
C GLU A 66 -17.64 -28.91 -5.43
N GLU A 67 -18.51 -29.91 -5.45
CA GLU A 67 -18.14 -31.32 -5.61
C GLU A 67 -17.74 -31.61 -7.07
N GLU A 68 -18.49 -31.07 -8.03
CA GLU A 68 -18.21 -31.22 -9.44
C GLU A 68 -16.88 -30.58 -9.85
N ILE A 69 -16.54 -29.40 -9.34
CA ILE A 69 -15.28 -28.74 -9.72
C ILE A 69 -14.06 -29.54 -9.27
N TYR A 70 -14.11 -30.19 -8.10
CA TYR A 70 -13.02 -31.04 -7.63
C TYR A 70 -12.77 -32.19 -8.62
N VAL A 71 -13.84 -32.91 -8.94
CA VAL A 71 -13.82 -34.04 -9.87
C VAL A 71 -13.36 -33.63 -11.28
N LEU A 72 -13.84 -32.49 -11.78
CA LEU A 72 -13.58 -32.04 -13.14
C LEU A 72 -12.16 -31.47 -13.31
N LEU A 73 -11.64 -30.78 -12.30
CA LEU A 73 -10.35 -30.09 -12.38
C LEU A 73 -9.17 -30.92 -11.87
N LEU A 74 -9.36 -31.86 -10.93
CA LEU A 74 -8.27 -32.69 -10.39
C LEU A 74 -7.41 -33.39 -11.47
N PRO A 75 -7.98 -33.95 -12.57
CA PRO A 75 -7.16 -34.52 -13.64
C PRO A 75 -6.26 -33.50 -14.34
N LEU A 76 -6.66 -32.22 -14.37
CA LEU A 76 -5.91 -31.12 -14.97
C LEU A 76 -4.85 -30.59 -14.00
N VAL A 77 -5.17 -30.51 -12.71
CA VAL A 77 -4.20 -30.22 -11.63
C VAL A 77 -3.01 -31.18 -11.71
N LEU A 78 -3.29 -32.49 -11.77
CA LEU A 78 -2.24 -33.52 -11.79
C LEU A 78 -1.45 -33.59 -13.09
N LYS A 79 -1.97 -33.00 -14.19
CA LYS A 79 -1.34 -33.02 -15.51
C LYS A 79 -0.52 -31.76 -15.78
N ASP A 80 -1.12 -30.59 -15.57
CA ASP A 80 -0.57 -29.31 -15.99
C ASP A 80 0.02 -28.51 -14.81
N GLY A 81 -0.42 -28.78 -13.57
CA GLY A 81 0.18 -28.20 -12.36
C GLY A 81 0.09 -26.68 -12.22
N ARG A 82 -0.82 -26.00 -12.94
CA ARG A 82 -0.96 -24.53 -12.89
C ARG A 82 -1.70 -24.02 -11.65
N TYR A 83 -2.53 -24.86 -11.06
CA TYR A 83 -3.23 -24.63 -9.81
C TYR A 83 -3.44 -25.98 -9.13
N GLY A 84 -3.78 -25.97 -7.85
CA GLY A 84 -4.06 -27.16 -7.07
C GLY A 84 -5.12 -26.92 -6.01
N PHE A 85 -5.57 -27.99 -5.38
CA PHE A 85 -6.46 -27.92 -4.22
C PHE A 85 -5.65 -27.85 -2.93
N TYR A 86 -6.11 -27.02 -2.00
CA TYR A 86 -5.57 -26.91 -0.65
C TYR A 86 -6.72 -26.60 0.31
N LYS A 87 -7.02 -27.54 1.22
CA LYS A 87 -8.21 -27.47 2.08
C LYS A 87 -9.47 -27.24 1.20
N GLU A 88 -10.26 -26.22 1.48
CA GLU A 88 -11.44 -25.82 0.71
C GLU A 88 -11.16 -24.86 -0.46
N TYR A 89 -9.89 -24.60 -0.77
CA TYR A 89 -9.46 -23.60 -1.75
C TYR A 89 -8.84 -24.18 -3.02
N ILE A 90 -8.86 -23.38 -4.08
CA ILE A 90 -8.02 -23.53 -5.27
C ILE A 90 -6.88 -22.53 -5.14
N VAL A 91 -5.64 -23.01 -5.27
CA VAL A 91 -4.41 -22.24 -5.04
C VAL A 91 -3.52 -22.21 -6.27
N HIS A 92 -2.80 -21.10 -6.46
CA HIS A 92 -1.75 -20.93 -7.46
C HIS A 92 -0.60 -21.92 -7.23
N TYR A 93 0.08 -22.33 -8.30
CA TYR A 93 1.20 -23.28 -8.22
C TYR A 93 2.38 -22.75 -7.40
N TRP A 94 2.50 -21.42 -7.23
CA TRP A 94 3.53 -20.78 -6.39
C TRP A 94 3.52 -21.27 -4.94
N PHE A 95 2.39 -21.81 -4.46
CA PHE A 95 2.27 -22.31 -3.10
C PHE A 95 2.66 -23.79 -2.94
N PHE A 96 2.97 -24.51 -4.02
CA PHE A 96 3.21 -25.96 -3.95
C PHE A 96 4.46 -26.32 -3.15
N ASP A 97 5.44 -25.43 -3.11
CA ASP A 97 6.68 -25.60 -2.34
C ASP A 97 6.55 -25.06 -0.91
N ASP A 98 5.60 -24.14 -0.66
CA ASP A 98 5.33 -23.60 0.67
C ASP A 98 3.87 -23.15 0.89
N PHE A 99 3.00 -24.09 1.25
CA PHE A 99 1.62 -23.80 1.67
C PHE A 99 1.49 -22.90 2.92
N ASP A 100 2.56 -22.68 3.70
CA ASP A 100 2.51 -21.67 4.79
C ASP A 100 2.28 -20.26 4.18
N GLN A 101 2.73 -20.02 2.94
CA GLN A 101 2.48 -18.77 2.20
C GLN A 101 1.01 -18.64 1.74
N ALA A 102 0.33 -19.75 1.44
CA ALA A 102 -1.10 -19.73 1.14
C ALA A 102 -1.91 -19.33 2.38
N ASP A 103 -1.55 -19.87 3.55
CA ASP A 103 -2.17 -19.50 4.83
C ASP A 103 -1.85 -18.04 5.22
N TYR A 104 -0.64 -17.57 4.93
CA TYR A 104 -0.27 -16.15 5.07
C TYR A 104 -1.16 -15.26 4.19
N LEU A 105 -1.31 -15.60 2.91
CA LEU A 105 -2.10 -14.81 1.97
C LEU A 105 -3.58 -14.75 2.40
N LEU A 106 -4.18 -15.87 2.81
CA LEU A 106 -5.55 -15.89 3.33
C LEU A 106 -5.73 -14.93 4.51
N LYS A 107 -4.77 -14.93 5.45
CA LYS A 107 -4.79 -14.01 6.59
C LYS A 107 -4.73 -12.54 6.14
N HIS A 108 -3.95 -12.22 5.11
CA HIS A 108 -3.81 -10.86 4.59
C HIS A 108 -5.00 -10.42 3.74
N GLN A 109 -5.64 -11.34 3.02
CA GLN A 109 -6.90 -11.07 2.31
C GLN A 109 -8.01 -10.75 3.30
N GLY A 110 -8.14 -11.53 4.39
CA GLY A 110 -9.12 -11.31 5.44
C GLY A 110 -10.54 -11.07 4.88
N ASP A 111 -11.23 -10.07 5.40
CA ASP A 111 -12.59 -9.71 4.99
C ASP A 111 -12.64 -8.71 3.81
N LYS A 112 -11.54 -8.50 3.08
CA LYS A 112 -11.51 -7.56 1.95
C LYS A 112 -12.46 -8.04 0.85
N PRO A 113 -13.23 -7.14 0.22
CA PRO A 113 -14.08 -7.50 -0.91
C PRO A 113 -13.25 -8.05 -2.07
N ARG A 114 -13.86 -8.89 -2.90
CA ARG A 114 -13.21 -9.48 -4.08
C ARG A 114 -13.53 -8.68 -5.33
N TYR A 115 -12.50 -8.35 -6.10
CA TYR A 115 -12.67 -7.73 -7.41
C TYR A 115 -13.18 -8.80 -8.38
N ILE A 116 -14.39 -8.66 -8.90
CA ILE A 116 -14.96 -9.61 -9.86
C ILE A 116 -15.18 -8.87 -11.18
N PRO A 117 -14.27 -8.99 -12.16
CA PRO A 117 -14.44 -8.36 -13.46
C PRO A 117 -15.48 -9.12 -14.30
N GLU A 118 -15.97 -8.45 -15.35
CA GLU A 118 -16.83 -9.07 -16.36
C GLU A 118 -16.13 -10.27 -17.02
N LYS A 119 -16.91 -11.24 -17.50
CA LYS A 119 -16.41 -12.52 -18.02
C LYS A 119 -15.23 -12.40 -18.99
N ASN A 120 -15.35 -11.54 -20.00
CA ASN A 120 -14.31 -11.39 -21.03
C ASN A 120 -13.02 -10.81 -20.46
N GLU A 121 -13.12 -9.94 -19.45
CA GLU A 121 -11.98 -9.36 -18.75
C GLU A 121 -11.37 -10.38 -17.80
N PHE A 122 -12.19 -11.10 -17.02
CA PHE A 122 -11.76 -12.17 -16.14
C PHE A 122 -10.92 -13.22 -16.90
N LEU A 123 -11.36 -13.64 -18.08
CA LEU A 123 -10.67 -14.67 -18.87
C LEU A 123 -9.32 -14.20 -19.46
N LYS A 124 -9.01 -12.89 -19.48
CA LYS A 124 -7.66 -12.43 -19.87
C LYS A 124 -6.59 -12.85 -18.87
N TYR A 125 -6.95 -12.97 -17.59
CA TYR A 125 -6.06 -13.48 -16.54
C TYR A 125 -5.69 -14.95 -16.70
N THR A 126 -6.20 -15.66 -17.72
CA THR A 126 -5.63 -16.96 -18.11
C THR A 126 -4.16 -16.85 -18.54
N ILE A 127 -3.75 -15.67 -19.00
CA ILE A 127 -2.36 -15.31 -19.27
C ILE A 127 -1.76 -14.83 -17.95
N GLU A 128 -0.73 -15.52 -17.47
CA GLU A 128 -0.11 -15.30 -16.16
C GLU A 128 0.44 -13.88 -16.00
N ASP A 129 1.11 -13.35 -17.03
CA ASP A 129 1.68 -12.00 -17.02
C ASP A 129 0.69 -10.91 -17.49
N TYR A 130 -0.62 -11.21 -17.51
CA TYR A 130 -1.61 -10.22 -17.90
C TYR A 130 -1.72 -9.09 -16.87
N VAL A 131 -1.73 -7.86 -17.36
CA VAL A 131 -1.96 -6.65 -16.58
C VAL A 131 -3.06 -5.84 -17.25
N ASP A 132 -3.96 -5.27 -16.47
CA ASP A 132 -5.13 -4.54 -16.97
C ASP A 132 -4.86 -3.06 -17.26
N ASN A 133 -3.61 -2.62 -17.09
CA ASN A 133 -3.17 -1.24 -17.28
C ASN A 133 -1.71 -1.13 -17.69
N ASP A 134 -1.32 0.07 -18.13
CA ASP A 134 0.01 0.34 -18.67
C ASP A 134 1.02 0.78 -17.60
N HIS A 135 0.70 0.80 -16.30
CA HIS A 135 1.59 1.40 -15.30
C HIS A 135 2.93 0.67 -15.16
N LEU A 136 2.92 -0.66 -15.16
CA LEU A 136 4.16 -1.46 -15.16
C LEU A 136 4.96 -1.26 -16.45
N TRP A 137 4.28 -1.19 -17.59
CA TRP A 137 4.92 -0.90 -18.87
C TRP A 137 5.55 0.50 -18.90
N ASN A 138 4.91 1.50 -18.30
CA ASN A 138 5.43 2.85 -18.17
C ASN A 138 6.69 2.93 -17.30
N VAL A 139 6.80 2.09 -16.28
CA VAL A 139 8.04 1.93 -15.49
C VAL A 139 9.11 1.30 -16.38
N ARG A 140 8.79 0.21 -17.08
CA ARG A 140 9.71 -0.50 -17.97
C ARG A 140 10.28 0.40 -19.06
N SER A 141 9.41 1.12 -19.76
CA SER A 141 9.79 2.04 -20.83
C SER A 141 10.72 3.12 -20.30
N PHE A 142 10.38 3.72 -19.15
CA PHE A 142 11.23 4.72 -18.51
C PHE A 142 12.61 4.15 -18.16
N MET A 143 12.69 2.93 -17.60
CA MET A 143 13.97 2.29 -17.28
C MET A 143 14.82 2.08 -18.54
N TRP A 144 14.22 1.62 -19.64
CA TRP A 144 14.93 1.48 -20.92
C TRP A 144 15.39 2.81 -21.51
N ASP A 145 14.57 3.86 -21.40
CA ASP A 145 14.91 5.19 -21.91
C ASP A 145 16.08 5.82 -21.12
N VAL A 146 16.13 5.58 -19.80
CA VAL A 146 17.14 6.16 -18.91
C VAL A 146 18.43 5.35 -18.87
N PHE A 147 18.33 4.03 -18.74
CA PHE A 147 19.48 3.13 -18.56
C PHE A 147 19.93 2.43 -19.85
N GLY A 148 19.14 2.54 -20.92
CA GLY A 148 19.37 1.85 -22.18
C GLY A 148 18.87 0.41 -22.16
N TYR A 149 18.85 -0.20 -23.36
CA TYR A 149 18.49 -1.59 -23.53
C TYR A 149 19.68 -2.51 -23.23
N SER A 150 19.71 -3.06 -22.01
CA SER A 150 20.74 -4.00 -21.56
C SER A 150 20.12 -5.17 -20.79
N LYS A 151 20.96 -6.18 -20.51
CA LYS A 151 20.59 -7.29 -19.64
C LYS A 151 20.28 -6.78 -18.22
N ASP A 152 21.13 -5.93 -17.66
CA ASP A 152 20.98 -5.39 -16.31
C ASP A 152 19.72 -4.52 -16.18
N THR A 153 19.39 -3.71 -17.19
CA THR A 153 18.13 -2.94 -17.20
C THR A 153 16.92 -3.87 -17.20
N SER A 154 17.00 -4.98 -17.94
CA SER A 154 15.88 -5.93 -18.05
C SER A 154 15.71 -6.74 -16.77
N GLU A 155 16.79 -7.29 -16.21
CA GLU A 155 16.76 -8.03 -14.94
C GLU A 155 16.40 -7.12 -13.75
N GLY A 156 16.94 -5.89 -13.73
CA GLY A 156 16.57 -4.88 -12.75
C GLY A 156 15.10 -4.48 -12.83
N TYR A 157 14.52 -4.39 -14.04
CA TYR A 157 13.08 -4.17 -14.18
C TYR A 157 12.25 -5.31 -13.59
N GLU A 158 12.64 -6.57 -13.79
CA GLU A 158 11.90 -7.71 -13.21
C GLU A 158 11.88 -7.63 -11.68
N GLU A 159 13.02 -7.30 -11.04
CA GLU A 159 13.06 -7.09 -9.58
C GLU A 159 12.26 -5.86 -9.13
N VAL A 160 12.29 -4.77 -9.90
CA VAL A 160 11.48 -3.58 -9.63
C VAL A 160 9.99 -3.91 -9.75
N ARG A 161 9.58 -4.72 -10.74
CA ARG A 161 8.20 -5.20 -10.89
C ARG A 161 7.80 -6.02 -9.68
N ASP A 162 8.65 -6.94 -9.24
CA ASP A 162 8.38 -7.77 -8.06
C ASP A 162 8.27 -6.90 -6.79
N TYR A 163 9.09 -5.87 -6.66
CA TYR A 163 8.95 -4.86 -5.60
C TYR A 163 7.61 -4.07 -5.69
N ILE A 164 7.16 -3.71 -6.89
CA ILE A 164 5.89 -3.03 -7.09
C ILE A 164 4.74 -3.92 -6.58
N ILE A 165 4.75 -5.20 -6.95
CA ILE A 165 3.68 -6.15 -6.62
C ILE A 165 3.75 -6.59 -5.15
N TYR A 166 4.93 -6.98 -4.66
CA TYR A 166 5.11 -7.67 -3.37
C TYR A 166 5.91 -6.91 -2.32
N GLY A 167 6.63 -5.85 -2.69
CA GLY A 167 7.53 -5.14 -1.78
C GLY A 167 6.82 -4.27 -0.74
N ASP A 168 7.39 -4.13 0.45
CA ASP A 168 6.76 -3.44 1.58
C ASP A 168 7.26 -2.00 1.79
N GLY A 169 8.50 -1.69 1.37
CA GLY A 169 9.06 -0.35 1.61
C GLY A 169 10.14 0.11 0.64
N ILE A 170 10.18 1.44 0.43
CA ILE A 170 11.08 2.10 -0.53
C ILE A 170 12.58 1.79 -0.32
N LYS A 171 12.96 1.36 0.87
CA LYS A 171 14.33 0.91 1.20
C LYS A 171 14.79 -0.29 0.37
N GLU A 172 13.87 -1.07 -0.19
CA GLU A 172 14.16 -2.24 -1.03
C GLU A 172 14.60 -1.84 -2.44
N LEU A 173 14.22 -0.64 -2.92
CA LEU A 173 14.58 -0.17 -4.27
C LEU A 173 16.08 0.09 -4.41
N GLY A 174 16.73 0.69 -3.41
CA GLY A 174 18.17 1.02 -3.47
C GLY A 174 19.04 -0.20 -3.79
N PRO A 175 18.93 -1.30 -3.01
CA PRO A 175 19.66 -2.53 -3.27
C PRO A 175 19.38 -3.18 -4.64
N ILE A 176 18.20 -2.97 -5.23
CA ILE A 176 17.88 -3.46 -6.58
C ILE A 176 18.65 -2.63 -7.61
N LEU A 177 18.58 -1.30 -7.50
CA LEU A 177 19.28 -0.38 -8.40
C LEU A 177 20.79 -0.58 -8.36
N ASP A 178 21.37 -0.72 -7.17
CA ASP A 178 22.81 -0.91 -6.98
C ASP A 178 23.30 -2.24 -7.59
N ARG A 179 22.50 -3.31 -7.47
CA ARG A 179 22.86 -4.65 -7.96
C ARG A 179 22.98 -4.70 -9.49
N HIS A 180 22.15 -3.92 -10.17
CA HIS A 180 22.06 -3.86 -11.63
C HIS A 180 22.75 -2.61 -12.22
N ASP A 181 23.56 -1.90 -11.42
CA ASP A 181 24.29 -0.68 -11.81
C ASP A 181 23.38 0.40 -12.46
N LEU A 182 22.15 0.54 -11.95
CA LEU A 182 21.13 1.44 -12.49
C LEU A 182 21.29 2.84 -11.89
N VAL A 183 22.28 3.57 -12.40
CA VAL A 183 22.64 4.89 -11.88
C VAL A 183 21.91 6.01 -12.63
N PHE A 184 21.07 6.76 -11.91
CA PHE A 184 20.42 7.96 -12.44
C PHE A 184 21.44 9.09 -12.66
N ARG A 185 21.28 9.85 -13.74
CA ARG A 185 22.16 10.99 -14.04
C ARG A 185 21.96 12.15 -13.07
N ASP A 186 20.73 12.38 -12.65
CA ASP A 186 20.34 13.49 -11.80
C ASP A 186 19.12 13.15 -10.92
N GLU A 187 18.86 14.03 -9.94
CA GLU A 187 17.75 13.89 -9.02
C GLU A 187 16.39 13.92 -9.72
N LYS A 188 16.27 14.60 -10.87
CA LYS A 188 15.01 14.69 -11.61
C LYS A 188 14.61 13.33 -12.20
N GLN A 189 15.56 12.58 -12.75
CA GLN A 189 15.31 11.21 -13.23
C GLN A 189 14.90 10.29 -12.09
N LEU A 190 15.57 10.39 -10.93
CA LEU A 190 15.21 9.60 -9.75
C LEU A 190 13.78 9.93 -9.28
N GLN A 191 13.39 11.20 -9.25
CA GLN A 191 12.03 11.61 -8.87
C GLN A 191 10.98 11.11 -9.87
N GLU A 192 11.25 11.17 -11.18
CA GLU A 192 10.34 10.64 -12.19
C GLU A 192 10.17 9.12 -12.08
N PHE A 193 11.27 8.40 -11.81
CA PHE A 193 11.23 6.97 -11.52
C PHE A 193 10.32 6.68 -10.32
N ILE A 194 10.59 7.31 -9.17
CA ILE A 194 9.81 7.11 -7.94
C ILE A 194 8.33 7.38 -8.18
N ASN A 195 7.98 8.46 -8.89
CA ASN A 195 6.59 8.78 -9.21
C ASN A 195 5.90 7.68 -10.04
N ARG A 196 6.59 7.12 -11.04
CA ARG A 196 6.07 6.02 -11.87
C ARG A 196 5.91 4.73 -11.06
N ILE A 197 6.87 4.43 -10.20
CA ILE A 197 6.81 3.28 -9.28
C ILE A 197 5.62 3.42 -8.33
N MET A 198 5.43 4.59 -7.72
CA MET A 198 4.31 4.83 -6.81
C MET A 198 2.97 4.77 -7.54
N LEU A 199 2.90 5.28 -8.77
CA LEU A 199 1.70 5.17 -9.59
C LEU A 199 1.38 3.71 -9.92
N ALA A 200 2.37 2.91 -10.33
CA ALA A 200 2.19 1.49 -10.60
C ALA A 200 1.78 0.73 -9.34
N LYS A 201 2.50 0.90 -8.23
CA LYS A 201 2.22 0.21 -6.96
C LYS A 201 0.80 0.44 -6.45
N ASN A 202 0.25 1.66 -6.62
CA ASN A 202 -1.11 1.94 -6.19
C ASN A 202 -2.20 1.45 -7.15
N ASN A 203 -1.86 1.20 -8.42
CA ASN A 203 -2.82 0.90 -9.48
C ASN A 203 -2.56 -0.47 -10.16
N THR A 204 -1.73 -1.32 -9.57
CA THR A 204 -1.56 -2.71 -9.97
C THR A 204 -2.36 -3.61 -9.02
N ARG A 205 -3.05 -4.60 -9.59
CA ARG A 205 -3.83 -5.57 -8.82
C ARG A 205 -2.88 -6.52 -8.08
N ILE A 206 -3.19 -6.80 -6.82
CA ILE A 206 -2.38 -7.68 -5.97
C ILE A 206 -3.25 -8.71 -5.27
N TRP A 207 -2.67 -9.87 -4.97
CA TRP A 207 -3.37 -11.00 -4.38
C TRP A 207 -3.89 -10.68 -2.98
N GLU A 208 -3.11 -9.95 -2.17
CA GLU A 208 -3.45 -9.55 -0.80
C GLU A 208 -4.73 -8.69 -0.74
N ASN A 209 -5.14 -8.11 -1.87
CA ASN A 209 -6.33 -7.29 -2.00
C ASN A 209 -7.48 -7.99 -2.75
N ASN A 210 -7.46 -9.32 -2.81
CA ASN A 210 -8.46 -10.10 -3.55
C ASN A 210 -8.66 -9.59 -4.99
N GLY A 211 -7.56 -9.24 -5.66
CA GLY A 211 -7.56 -8.77 -7.05
C GLY A 211 -7.89 -7.29 -7.22
N TYR A 212 -8.14 -6.52 -6.16
CA TYR A 212 -8.22 -5.05 -6.27
C TYR A 212 -6.83 -4.42 -6.34
N THR A 213 -6.74 -3.28 -7.02
CA THR A 213 -5.62 -2.36 -6.83
C THR A 213 -5.71 -1.68 -5.46
N PRO A 214 -4.60 -1.25 -4.84
CA PRO A 214 -4.64 -0.46 -3.62
C PRO A 214 -5.50 0.82 -3.72
N SER A 215 -5.54 1.48 -4.88
CA SER A 215 -6.40 2.65 -5.13
C SER A 215 -7.88 2.30 -5.13
N GLU A 216 -8.30 1.25 -5.85
CA GLU A 216 -9.71 0.83 -5.90
C GLU A 216 -10.20 0.37 -4.52
N LEU A 217 -9.39 -0.44 -3.83
CA LEU A 217 -9.75 -0.95 -2.50
C LEU A 217 -9.91 0.20 -1.50
N ARG A 218 -9.05 1.21 -1.61
CA ARG A 218 -9.17 2.47 -0.84
C ARG A 218 -10.46 3.20 -1.15
N GLU A 219 -10.86 3.32 -2.42
CA GLU A 219 -12.13 3.98 -2.77
C GLU A 219 -13.33 3.26 -2.17
N ILE A 220 -13.32 1.92 -2.17
CA ILE A 220 -14.39 1.11 -1.57
C ILE A 220 -14.49 1.39 -0.07
N PHE A 221 -13.37 1.34 0.67
CA PHE A 221 -13.37 1.62 2.10
C PHE A 221 -13.65 3.10 2.44
N SER A 222 -13.25 4.03 1.56
CA SER A 222 -13.52 5.46 1.73
C SER A 222 -15.01 5.79 1.55
N LYS A 223 -15.70 5.10 0.63
CA LYS A 223 -17.16 5.23 0.45
C LYS A 223 -17.95 4.59 1.60
N GLY A 224 -17.37 3.62 2.32
CA GLY A 224 -17.97 2.95 3.48
C GLY A 224 -17.74 3.65 4.84
N ASN A 225 -16.76 4.54 4.96
CA ASN A 225 -16.36 5.11 6.24
C ASN A 225 -16.93 6.51 6.51
N GLN A 226 -17.96 6.58 7.37
CA GLN A 226 -18.43 7.81 8.01
C GLN A 226 -17.48 8.35 9.09
N ASN A 227 -16.36 7.67 9.37
CA ASN A 227 -15.39 8.05 10.41
C ASN A 227 -14.29 9.01 9.89
N ILE A 228 -14.68 10.08 9.20
CA ILE A 228 -13.77 11.17 8.83
C ILE A 228 -13.57 12.06 10.06
N ILE A 229 -12.40 11.98 10.69
CA ILE A 229 -12.01 12.96 11.71
C ILE A 229 -11.56 14.23 10.99
N LYS A 230 -12.48 15.19 10.84
CA LYS A 230 -12.14 16.54 10.37
C LYS A 230 -11.36 17.25 11.47
N PHE A 231 -10.08 17.52 11.23
CA PHE A 231 -9.33 18.42 12.08
C PHE A 231 -9.85 19.85 11.84
N PRO A 232 -10.06 20.64 12.89
CA PRO A 232 -10.53 22.02 12.73
C PRO A 232 -9.48 22.84 11.99
N THR A 233 -9.80 23.29 10.79
CA THR A 233 -9.03 24.30 10.06
C THR A 233 -9.14 25.61 10.83
N LEU A 234 -8.01 26.16 11.29
CA LEU A 234 -7.97 27.49 11.91
C LEU A 234 -8.54 28.50 10.90
N GLN A 235 -9.61 29.21 11.27
CA GLN A 235 -10.18 30.24 10.40
C GLN A 235 -9.17 31.39 10.25
N ARG A 236 -8.49 31.44 9.11
CA ARG A 236 -7.59 32.53 8.77
C ARG A 236 -8.42 33.77 8.39
N PRO A 237 -8.00 34.98 8.79
CA PRO A 237 -8.54 36.20 8.20
C PRO A 237 -8.38 36.15 6.68
N LYS A 238 -9.43 36.45 5.92
CA LYS A 238 -9.34 36.50 4.46
C LYS A 238 -8.37 37.61 4.05
N ILE A 239 -7.21 37.22 3.53
CA ILE A 239 -6.20 38.15 3.01
C ILE A 239 -6.62 38.61 1.62
N GLY A 240 -6.65 39.92 1.39
CA GLY A 240 -6.95 40.47 0.07
C GLY A 240 -5.85 40.11 -0.93
N ARG A 241 -6.21 39.71 -2.16
CA ARG A 241 -5.25 39.33 -3.22
C ARG A 241 -4.17 40.39 -3.50
N ASN A 242 -4.41 41.67 -3.20
CA ASN A 242 -3.46 42.75 -3.41
C ASN A 242 -2.67 43.17 -2.15
N ASP A 243 -2.98 42.60 -0.99
CA ASP A 243 -2.33 42.94 0.28
C ASP A 243 -0.90 42.39 0.32
N PRO A 244 -0.01 42.98 1.16
CA PRO A 244 1.33 42.41 1.40
C PRO A 244 1.23 40.96 1.90
N CYS A 245 2.05 40.10 1.33
CA CYS A 245 2.04 38.67 1.62
C CYS A 245 2.55 38.42 3.06
N PRO A 246 1.82 37.62 3.88
CA PRO A 246 2.16 37.42 5.29
C PRO A 246 3.48 36.65 5.50
N CYS A 247 4.01 35.98 4.48
CA CYS A 247 5.31 35.30 4.53
C CYS A 247 6.52 36.24 4.66
N GLY A 248 6.30 37.56 4.71
CA GLY A 248 7.38 38.54 4.88
C GLY A 248 8.18 38.82 3.60
N SER A 249 7.75 38.30 2.44
CA SER A 249 8.44 38.51 1.16
C SER A 249 8.36 39.94 0.62
N GLY A 250 7.52 40.80 1.20
CA GLY A 250 7.24 42.15 0.72
C GLY A 250 6.45 42.21 -0.59
N LYS A 251 6.09 41.07 -1.19
CA LYS A 251 5.30 40.99 -2.43
C LYS A 251 3.80 41.04 -2.15
N LYS A 252 2.99 41.40 -3.15
CA LYS A 252 1.52 41.26 -3.07
C LYS A 252 1.14 39.79 -3.00
N TYR A 253 0.15 39.43 -2.18
CA TYR A 253 -0.27 38.05 -1.92
C TYR A 253 -0.54 37.24 -3.20
N LYS A 254 -1.23 37.81 -4.19
CA LYS A 254 -1.48 37.19 -5.51
C LYS A 254 -0.23 36.83 -6.33
N LYS A 255 0.93 37.40 -5.99
CA LYS A 255 2.22 37.19 -6.67
C LYS A 255 3.20 36.39 -5.81
N CYS A 256 2.72 35.82 -4.72
CA CYS A 256 3.53 35.07 -3.75
C CYS A 256 2.74 33.84 -3.29
N CYS A 257 2.32 33.77 -2.03
CA CYS A 257 1.67 32.60 -1.45
C CYS A 257 0.38 32.17 -2.17
N ALA A 258 -0.35 33.09 -2.80
CA ALA A 258 -1.56 32.73 -3.54
C ALA A 258 -1.32 31.75 -4.70
N ILE A 259 -0.11 31.67 -5.24
CA ILE A 259 0.25 30.73 -6.31
C ILE A 259 0.30 29.30 -5.75
N PHE A 260 0.76 29.15 -4.50
CA PHE A 260 0.79 27.88 -3.79
C PHE A 260 -0.58 27.55 -3.18
N ASP A 261 -1.38 28.56 -2.80
CA ASP A 261 -2.77 28.35 -2.35
C ASP A 261 -3.71 27.91 -3.50
N ASP A 262 -3.44 28.30 -4.75
CA ASP A 262 -4.23 27.92 -5.92
C ASP A 262 -4.06 26.42 -6.30
N GLU A 263 -3.04 25.72 -5.78
CA GLU A 263 -2.83 24.27 -6.01
C GLU A 263 -3.75 23.36 -5.20
N LYS A 264 -4.58 23.89 -4.29
CA LYS A 264 -5.61 23.12 -3.57
C LYS A 264 -5.09 21.85 -2.88
N THR A 265 -3.87 21.86 -2.34
CA THR A 265 -3.34 20.75 -1.52
C THR A 265 -3.16 21.19 -0.06
N SER A 266 -3.31 20.28 0.91
CA SER A 266 -3.01 20.54 2.34
C SER A 266 -1.51 20.55 2.65
N GLN A 267 -0.67 20.87 1.67
CA GLN A 267 0.76 20.97 1.92
C GLN A 267 1.07 22.23 2.71
N LEU A 268 1.90 22.08 3.75
CA LEU A 268 2.36 23.21 4.55
C LEU A 268 3.24 24.12 3.68
N SER A 269 3.02 25.44 3.75
CA SER A 269 3.95 26.42 3.20
C SER A 269 5.33 26.27 3.84
N SER A 270 6.38 26.84 3.24
CA SER A 270 7.73 26.82 3.82
C SER A 270 7.77 27.42 5.24
N GLU A 271 6.99 28.47 5.49
CA GLU A 271 6.85 29.10 6.80
C GLU A 271 6.12 28.18 7.79
N GLU A 272 5.06 27.51 7.35
CA GLU A 272 4.28 26.59 8.18
C GLU A 272 5.06 25.32 8.52
N CYS A 273 5.83 24.80 7.56
CA CYS A 273 6.75 23.69 7.74
C CYS A 273 7.82 24.05 8.78
N ARG A 274 8.41 25.24 8.66
CA ARG A 274 9.37 25.75 9.64
C ARG A 274 8.74 25.92 11.02
N LEU A 275 7.56 26.53 11.10
CA LEU A 275 6.81 26.69 12.35
C LEU A 275 6.52 25.34 13.01
N PHE A 276 6.06 24.35 12.23
CA PHE A 276 5.81 22.99 12.69
C PHE A 276 7.08 22.37 13.26
N TYR A 277 8.17 22.33 12.50
CA TYR A 277 9.39 21.65 12.92
C TYR A 277 10.09 22.35 14.08
N GLU A 278 10.12 23.69 14.13
CA GLU A 278 10.66 24.41 15.30
C GLU A 278 9.82 24.13 16.56
N THR A 279 8.50 24.06 16.44
CA THR A 279 7.60 23.72 17.56
C THR A 279 7.81 22.28 18.01
N TRP A 280 7.89 21.35 17.04
CA TRP A 280 8.13 19.94 17.25
C TRP A 280 9.47 19.70 17.95
N TYR A 281 10.57 20.21 17.40
CA TYR A 281 11.88 20.01 17.98
C TYR A 281 12.07 20.74 19.31
N GLY A 282 11.41 21.88 19.53
CA GLY A 282 11.38 22.52 20.84
C GLY A 282 10.75 21.63 21.90
N LEU A 283 9.58 21.05 21.60
CA LEU A 283 8.93 20.10 22.49
C LEU A 283 9.78 18.84 22.71
N MET A 284 10.36 18.27 21.64
CA MET A 284 11.22 17.09 21.74
C MET A 284 12.49 17.38 22.55
N GLY A 285 13.11 18.55 22.38
CA GLY A 285 14.23 18.99 23.20
C GLY A 285 13.86 19.07 24.68
N PHE A 286 12.72 19.68 24.99
CA PHE A 286 12.22 19.74 26.36
C PHE A 286 11.98 18.36 26.98
N VAL A 287 11.29 17.48 26.26
CA VAL A 287 11.02 16.11 26.72
C VAL A 287 12.31 15.34 26.92
N ASN A 288 13.27 15.48 26.00
CA ASN A 288 14.56 14.84 26.11
C ASN A 288 15.33 15.30 27.35
N ASP A 289 15.37 16.61 27.61
CA ASP A 289 16.07 17.19 28.76
C ASP A 289 15.42 16.76 30.09
N ARG A 290 14.09 16.63 30.13
CA ARG A 290 13.35 16.21 31.34
C ARG A 290 13.45 14.73 31.63
N LYS A 291 13.44 13.88 30.61
CA LYS A 291 13.38 12.41 30.76
C LYS A 291 14.73 11.72 30.47
N ASN A 292 15.73 12.47 30.01
CA ASN A 292 17.07 12.01 29.66
C ASN A 292 17.06 10.81 28.71
N VAL A 293 16.27 10.92 27.62
CA VAL A 293 15.98 9.80 26.71
C VAL A 293 17.18 9.48 25.81
N ILE A 294 17.82 10.50 25.26
CA ILE A 294 19.00 10.40 24.40
C ILE A 294 20.10 11.38 24.83
N LYS A 295 21.35 11.05 24.50
CA LYS A 295 22.52 11.89 24.79
C LYS A 295 22.63 13.12 23.90
N ALA A 296 22.03 13.11 22.71
CA ALA A 296 22.10 14.21 21.76
C ALA A 296 21.14 15.34 22.18
N LYS A 297 21.56 16.59 21.98
CA LYS A 297 20.74 17.76 22.30
C LYS A 297 19.87 18.15 21.09
N ILE A 298 18.55 18.07 21.25
CA ILE A 298 17.58 18.50 20.23
C ILE A 298 17.32 20.00 20.43
N LYS A 299 17.58 20.80 19.40
CA LYS A 299 17.34 22.25 19.40
C LYS A 299 16.05 22.61 18.66
N PRO A 300 15.37 23.72 18.99
CA PRO A 300 14.15 24.18 18.30
C PRO A 300 14.47 24.84 16.94
N GLU A 301 15.19 24.16 16.05
CA GLU A 301 15.61 24.67 14.74
C GLU A 301 15.33 23.66 13.62
N TYR A 302 15.06 24.16 12.42
CA TYR A 302 14.88 23.37 11.20
C TYR A 302 15.81 23.89 10.08
N PRO A 303 16.60 23.01 9.43
CA PRO A 303 16.76 21.58 9.71
C PRO A 303 17.49 21.31 11.03
N ASN A 304 17.27 20.13 11.62
CA ASN A 304 17.93 19.71 12.86
C ASN A 304 19.11 18.78 12.58
N ALA A 305 20.16 18.87 13.40
CA ALA A 305 21.31 17.96 13.29
C ALA A 305 21.05 16.57 13.88
N VAL A 306 20.02 16.43 14.72
CA VAL A 306 19.63 15.14 15.32
C VAL A 306 18.77 14.35 14.34
N SER A 307 19.08 13.07 14.16
CA SER A 307 18.33 12.20 13.23
C SER A 307 16.92 11.90 13.71
N ASP A 308 16.00 11.70 12.76
CA ASP A 308 14.59 11.38 13.04
C ASP A 308 14.43 10.14 13.92
N MET A 309 15.31 9.14 13.78
CA MET A 309 15.26 7.92 14.60
C MET A 309 15.58 8.19 16.08
N MET A 310 16.41 9.19 16.38
CA MET A 310 16.67 9.61 17.76
C MET A 310 15.50 10.43 18.30
N VAL A 311 14.93 11.32 17.49
CA VAL A 311 13.74 12.12 17.85
C VAL A 311 12.53 11.22 18.10
N TYR A 312 12.37 10.16 17.30
CA TYR A 312 11.34 9.15 17.48
C TYR A 312 11.35 8.54 18.90
N LYS A 313 12.53 8.22 19.45
CA LYS A 313 12.64 7.66 20.81
C LYS A 313 12.09 8.62 21.87
N VAL A 314 12.37 9.91 21.71
CA VAL A 314 11.89 10.97 22.62
C VAL A 314 10.39 11.16 22.49
N ARG A 315 9.88 11.10 21.25
CA ARG A 315 8.44 11.15 20.97
C ARG A 315 7.67 10.04 21.67
N GLU A 316 8.15 8.80 21.64
CA GLU A 316 7.44 7.70 22.32
C GLU A 316 7.27 7.98 23.81
N VAL A 317 8.29 8.58 24.45
CA VAL A 317 8.20 9.01 25.86
C VAL A 317 7.16 10.11 26.06
N LEU A 318 7.09 11.10 25.15
CA LEU A 318 6.05 12.14 25.20
C LEU A 318 4.65 11.51 25.17
N TRP A 319 4.43 10.52 24.32
CA TRP A 319 3.11 9.93 24.15
C TRP A 319 2.67 9.04 25.32
N GLU A 320 3.61 8.56 26.13
CA GLU A 320 3.32 7.94 27.42
C GLU A 320 3.14 8.97 28.55
N ASN A 321 3.52 10.24 28.33
CA ASN A 321 3.51 11.32 29.32
C ASN A 321 2.96 12.63 28.70
N PRO A 322 1.71 12.68 28.19
CA PRO A 322 1.18 13.83 27.46
C PRO A 322 1.06 15.12 28.29
N GLU A 323 1.10 15.03 29.62
CA GLU A 323 1.18 16.17 30.54
C GLU A 323 2.46 17.01 30.38
N LEU A 324 3.53 16.44 29.81
CA LEU A 324 4.75 17.17 29.48
C LEU A 324 4.51 18.30 28.47
N ILE A 325 3.44 18.21 27.67
CA ILE A 325 3.02 19.29 26.77
C ILE A 325 2.59 20.52 27.57
N ASP A 326 1.77 20.34 28.62
CA ASP A 326 1.35 21.46 29.47
C ASP A 326 2.53 22.05 30.22
N GLU A 327 3.41 21.17 30.74
CA GLU A 327 4.62 21.62 31.43
C GLU A 327 5.49 22.46 30.49
N TYR A 328 5.71 22.00 29.25
CA TYR A 328 6.46 22.75 28.24
C TYR A 328 5.83 24.10 27.94
N ILE A 329 4.51 24.17 27.75
CA ILE A 329 3.77 25.42 27.52
C ILE A 329 3.92 26.39 28.70
N ASN A 330 3.89 25.89 29.94
CA ASN A 330 3.93 26.73 31.13
C ASN A 330 5.32 27.29 31.41
N VAL A 331 6.39 26.52 31.13
CA VAL A 331 7.77 26.93 31.43
C VAL A 331 8.47 27.63 30.26
N SER A 332 7.96 27.46 29.05
CA SER A 332 8.53 28.05 27.84
C SER A 332 7.68 29.24 27.44
N GLU A 333 8.28 30.43 27.38
CA GLU A 333 7.62 31.63 26.84
C GLU A 333 7.43 31.47 25.32
N LEU A 334 6.37 30.77 24.92
CA LEU A 334 6.06 30.46 23.52
C LEU A 334 5.09 31.48 22.93
N PRO A 335 5.26 31.85 21.64
CA PRO A 335 4.23 32.56 20.91
C PRO A 335 2.88 31.84 20.95
N GLN A 336 1.79 32.59 20.97
CA GLN A 336 0.42 32.06 21.05
C GLN A 336 0.15 30.96 20.01
N GLU A 337 0.66 31.14 18.79
CA GLU A 337 0.52 30.17 17.70
C GLU A 337 1.13 28.80 18.03
N LYS A 338 2.33 28.76 18.61
CA LYS A 338 2.97 27.50 19.04
C LYS A 338 2.18 26.86 20.19
N THR A 339 1.70 27.67 21.13
CA THR A 339 0.85 27.22 22.24
C THR A 339 -0.44 26.55 21.77
N ASP A 340 -1.11 27.12 20.76
CA ASP A 340 -2.36 26.57 20.23
C ASP A 340 -2.13 25.24 19.50
N ILE A 341 -1.04 25.12 18.72
CA ILE A 341 -0.63 23.86 18.08
C ILE A 341 -0.38 22.76 19.12
N LEU A 342 0.36 23.06 20.18
CA LEU A 342 0.70 22.10 21.22
C LEU A 342 -0.54 21.58 21.97
N LYS A 343 -1.50 22.47 22.28
CA LYS A 343 -2.79 22.09 22.88
C LYS A 343 -3.60 21.15 21.97
N LEU A 344 -3.55 21.38 20.66
CA LEU A 344 -4.17 20.49 19.68
C LEU A 344 -3.49 19.12 19.68
N TRP A 345 -2.15 19.04 19.68
CA TRP A 345 -1.44 17.76 19.72
C TRP A 345 -1.78 16.94 20.96
N LYS A 346 -1.86 17.58 22.13
CA LYS A 346 -2.26 16.88 23.35
C LYS A 346 -3.62 16.18 23.22
N THR A 347 -4.61 16.85 22.64
CA THR A 347 -6.00 16.39 22.63
C THR A 347 -6.42 15.65 21.35
N LYS A 348 -5.67 15.82 20.26
CA LYS A 348 -6.03 15.32 18.91
C LYS A 348 -4.93 14.46 18.26
N HIS A 349 -3.90 14.06 18.98
CA HIS A 349 -2.92 13.11 18.44
C HIS A 349 -3.54 11.73 18.18
N LYS A 350 -2.99 11.03 17.20
CA LYS A 350 -3.29 9.63 16.92
C LYS A 350 -1.96 8.86 16.94
N LYS A 351 -1.92 7.75 17.69
CA LYS A 351 -0.76 6.84 17.76
C LYS A 351 -0.91 5.76 16.68
N GLY A 352 0.20 5.31 16.10
CA GLY A 352 0.21 4.24 15.10
C GLY A 352 0.96 4.62 13.82
N MET A 353 1.01 3.68 12.89
CA MET A 353 1.44 3.97 11.52
C MET A 353 0.23 4.40 10.71
N PHE A 354 0.39 5.50 9.98
CA PHE A 354 -0.64 6.06 9.13
C PHE A 354 -0.11 6.13 7.72
N PHE A 355 -0.90 5.69 6.76
CA PHE A 355 -0.67 5.94 5.35
C PHE A 355 -1.44 7.18 4.96
N ILE A 356 -0.74 8.28 4.67
CA ILE A 356 -1.37 9.46 4.09
C ILE A 356 -1.85 9.07 2.70
N LEU A 357 -3.16 9.15 2.51
CA LEU A 357 -3.81 8.74 1.29
C LEU A 357 -3.91 9.86 0.26
N GLU A 358 -4.23 11.06 0.75
CA GLU A 358 -4.53 12.22 -0.08
C GLU A 358 -4.37 13.50 0.75
N TYR A 359 -3.91 14.56 0.07
CA TYR A 359 -3.89 15.91 0.59
C TYR A 359 -5.07 16.69 0.00
N GLN A 360 -6.14 16.88 0.78
CA GLN A 360 -7.26 17.77 0.45
C GLN A 360 -6.89 19.22 0.79
N PRO A 361 -7.55 20.27 0.24
CA PRO A 361 -7.17 21.67 0.49
C PRO A 361 -7.07 22.06 1.98
N GLU A 362 -7.83 21.40 2.85
CA GLU A 362 -7.95 21.76 4.28
C GLU A 362 -7.54 20.63 5.23
N TYR A 363 -7.28 19.41 4.74
CA TYR A 363 -6.95 18.25 5.57
C TYR A 363 -6.19 17.18 4.78
N ALA A 364 -5.49 16.29 5.47
CA ALA A 364 -4.96 15.07 4.88
C ALA A 364 -5.85 13.89 5.28
N VAL A 365 -6.16 13.02 4.32
CA VAL A 365 -6.81 11.74 4.59
C VAL A 365 -5.72 10.73 4.91
N ALA A 366 -5.86 9.99 6.00
CA ALA A 366 -4.90 8.95 6.38
C ALA A 366 -5.63 7.65 6.75
N ILE A 367 -5.10 6.50 6.32
CA ILE A 367 -5.52 5.18 6.82
C ILE A 367 -4.60 4.78 7.96
N ALA A 368 -5.20 4.30 9.04
CA ALA A 368 -4.51 3.56 10.09
C ALA A 368 -5.24 2.23 10.33
N PRO A 369 -4.54 1.22 10.89
CA PRO A 369 -5.20 0.09 11.55
C PRO A 369 -6.21 0.60 12.58
N ASP A 370 -7.31 -0.14 12.76
CA ASP A 370 -8.37 0.20 13.70
C ASP A 370 -7.84 0.36 15.14
N ALA A 371 -8.46 1.28 15.88
CA ALA A 371 -8.06 1.60 17.25
C ALA A 371 -8.52 0.54 18.27
N GLN A 372 -9.27 -0.48 17.84
CA GLN A 372 -9.49 -1.70 18.60
C GLN A 372 -8.49 -2.74 18.11
N GLY A 373 -7.37 -2.88 18.81
CA GLY A 373 -6.39 -3.95 18.54
C GLY A 373 -6.95 -5.34 18.86
N GLU A 374 -7.96 -5.79 18.13
CA GLU A 374 -8.29 -7.20 18.01
C GLU A 374 -7.60 -7.77 16.75
N LYS A 375 -7.00 -8.94 16.96
CA LYS A 375 -5.94 -9.55 16.15
C LYS A 375 -6.41 -10.16 14.83
#